data_AF-A0A1A3NQ00-F1
#
_entry.id   AF-A0A1A3NQ00-F1
#
_cell.length_a   1.000
_cell.length_b   1.000
_cell.length_c   1.000
_cell.angle_alpha   90.00
_cell.angle_beta   90.00
_cell.angle_gamma   90.00
#
_symmetry.space_group_name_H-M   'P 1'
#
loop_
_entity.id
_entity.type
_entity.pdbx_description
1 polymer ?
#
loop_
_entity_poly.entity_id
_entity_poly.type
_entity_poly.pdbx_seq_one_letter_code
_entity_poly.pdbx_strand_id
1 'polypeptide(L)' 'MTQPALNRSDVLVAGVPWPRHKLFAVIAGLVTLLLVGAVTSSAAPAVLAGAGVGVAVGLLLKVATDLRG' A
#
# COMPACT_ATOMS: atom_id res chain seq x y z
N MET A 1 -7.94 -0.59 29.41
CA MET A 1 -7.99 -0.78 27.94
C MET A 1 -7.62 0.56 27.30
N THR A 2 -6.34 0.81 27.08
CA THR A 2 -5.87 2.05 26.44
C THR A 2 -6.03 1.88 24.94
N GLN A 3 -7.06 2.52 24.37
CA GLN A 3 -7.19 2.61 22.92
C GLN A 3 -5.89 3.24 22.40
N PRO A 4 -5.20 2.64 21.40
CA PRO A 4 -4.05 3.28 20.77
C PRO A 4 -4.50 4.67 20.31
N ALA A 5 -3.69 5.70 20.59
CA ALA A 5 -3.97 7.04 20.10
C ALA A 5 -4.07 6.99 18.57
N LEU A 6 -5.28 6.93 18.03
CA LEU A 6 -5.52 6.94 16.59
C LEU A 6 -5.13 8.32 16.10
N ASN A 7 -4.07 8.41 15.29
CA ASN A 7 -3.90 9.62 14.50
C ASN A 7 -5.13 9.72 13.60
N ARG A 8 -5.63 10.94 13.37
CA ARG A 8 -6.83 11.20 12.53
C ARG A 8 -6.74 10.59 11.12
N SER A 9 -5.54 10.21 10.72
CA SER A 9 -5.18 9.63 9.43
C SER A 9 -5.03 8.11 9.46
N ASP A 10 -5.33 7.42 10.56
CA ASP A 10 -5.25 5.96 10.66
C ASP A 10 -6.59 5.30 10.37
N VAL A 11 -6.56 4.16 9.69
CA VAL A 11 -7.71 3.31 9.36
C VAL A 11 -7.55 2.02 10.14
N LEU A 12 -8.58 1.60 10.88
CA LEU A 12 -8.56 0.31 11.56
C LEU A 12 -8.77 -0.82 10.54
N VAL A 13 -7.75 -1.66 10.36
CA VAL A 13 -7.83 -2.87 9.53
C VAL A 13 -7.68 -4.07 10.45
N ALA A 14 -8.71 -4.92 10.53
CA ALA A 14 -8.76 -6.08 11.44
C ALA A 14 -8.39 -5.74 12.91
N GLY A 15 -8.83 -4.56 13.39
CA GLY A 15 -8.55 -4.07 14.74
C GLY A 15 -7.16 -3.45 14.93
N VAL A 16 -6.30 -3.45 13.90
CA VAL A 16 -4.96 -2.84 13.94
C VAL A 16 -5.00 -1.45 13.28
N PRO A 17 -4.52 -0.39 13.96
CA PRO A 17 -4.35 0.93 13.35
C PRO A 17 -3.38 0.86 12.17
N TRP A 18 -3.90 1.04 10.96
CA TRP A 18 -3.13 1.10 9.74
C TRP A 18 -3.01 2.55 9.26
N PRO A 19 -1.79 3.05 9.06
CA PRO A 19 -1.58 4.33 8.40
C PRO A 19 -2.14 4.32 6.98
N ARG A 20 -2.88 5.37 6.59
CA ARG A 20 -3.49 5.50 5.26
C ARG A 20 -2.53 5.28 4.09
N HIS A 21 -1.25 5.67 4.23
CA HIS A 21 -0.25 5.46 3.18
C HIS A 21 -0.04 3.99 2.82
N LYS A 22 -0.15 3.07 3.80
CA LYS A 22 -0.05 1.63 3.52
C LYS A 22 -1.23 1.13 2.70
N LEU A 23 -2.43 1.69 2.92
CA LEU A 23 -3.62 1.32 2.17
C LEU A 23 -3.49 1.70 0.69
N PHE A 24 -3.00 2.91 0.40
CA PHE A 24 -2.73 3.36 -0.97
C PHE A 24 -1.67 2.50 -1.67
N ALA A 25 -0.62 2.10 -0.95
CA ALA A 25 0.40 1.21 -1.47
C ALA A 25 -0.17 -0.16 -1.89
N VAL A 26 -1.03 -0.75 -1.07
CA VAL A 26 -1.68 -2.04 -1.38
C VAL A 26 -2.62 -1.90 -2.58
N ILE A 27 -3.44 -0.85 -2.63
CA ILE A 27 -4.34 -0.60 -3.76
C ILE A 27 -3.55 -0.41 -5.06
N ALA A 28 -2.47 0.39 -5.04
CA ALA A 28 -1.63 0.61 -6.20
C ALA A 28 -0.97 -0.69 -6.71
N GLY A 29 -0.47 -1.53 -5.80
CA GLY A 29 0.09 -2.84 -6.14
C GLY A 29 -0.96 -3.78 -6.74
N LEU A 30 -2.17 -3.82 -6.16
CA LEU A 30 -3.29 -4.63 -6.66
C LEU A 30 -3.73 -4.18 -8.06
N VAL A 31 -3.90 -2.88 -8.27
CA VAL A 31 -4.27 -2.29 -9.56
C VAL A 31 -3.22 -2.62 -10.62
N THR A 32 -1.94 -2.50 -10.27
CA THR A 32 -0.83 -2.82 -11.19
C THR A 32 -0.82 -4.31 -11.53
N LEU A 33 -1.02 -5.20 -10.56
CA LEU A 33 -1.10 -6.64 -10.80
C LEU A 33 -2.24 -6.97 -11.78
N LEU A 34 -3.42 -6.39 -11.58
CA LEU A 34 -4.57 -6.60 -12.46
C LEU A 34 -4.32 -6.04 -13.86
N LEU A 35 -3.75 -4.84 -13.98
CA LEU A 35 -3.40 -4.24 -15.27
C LEU A 35 -2.38 -5.08 -16.03
N VAL A 36 -1.26 -5.42 -15.38
CA VAL A 36 -0.19 -6.19 -16.03
C VAL A 36 -0.65 -7.61 -16.34
N GLY A 37 -1.43 -8.24 -15.45
CA GLY A 37 -2.04 -9.55 -15.71
C GLY A 37 -2.99 -9.53 -16.90
N ALA A 38 -3.85 -8.51 -16.99
CA ALA A 38 -4.78 -8.35 -18.11
C ALA A 38 -4.07 -8.10 -19.44
N VAL A 39 -3.00 -7.28 -19.45
CA VAL A 39 -2.26 -6.95 -20.67
C VAL A 39 -1.35 -8.10 -21.11
N THR A 40 -0.70 -8.79 -20.17
CA THR A 40 0.32 -9.80 -20.50
C THR A 40 -0.22 -11.22 -20.56
N SER A 41 -1.42 -11.48 -20.02
CA SER A 41 -1.99 -12.83 -19.81
C SER A 41 -1.06 -13.79 -19.04
N SER A 42 -0.03 -13.27 -18.35
CA SER A 42 0.99 -14.05 -17.66
C SER A 42 1.09 -13.63 -16.20
N ALA A 43 1.02 -14.63 -15.31
CA ALA A 43 1.08 -14.39 -13.87
C ALA A 43 2.46 -13.92 -13.39
N ALA A 44 3.54 -14.36 -14.05
CA ALA A 44 4.91 -14.06 -13.65
C ALA A 44 5.24 -12.54 -13.68
N PRO A 45 5.06 -11.81 -14.79
CA PRO A 45 5.33 -10.37 -14.83
C PRO A 45 4.30 -9.57 -14.01
N ALA A 46 3.06 -10.05 -13.90
CA ALA A 46 2.00 -9.37 -13.18
C ALA A 46 2.27 -9.27 -11.68
N VAL A 47 2.70 -10.37 -11.05
CA VAL A 47 3.02 -10.38 -9.63
C VAL A 47 4.28 -9.55 -9.35
N LEU A 48 5.31 -9.66 -10.19
CA LEU A 48 6.55 -8.89 -10.01
C LEU A 48 6.31 -7.38 -10.13
N ALA A 49 5.57 -6.94 -11.16
CA ALA A 49 5.23 -5.54 -11.35
C ALA A 49 4.32 -5.02 -10.23
N GLY A 50 3.30 -5.79 -9.83
CA GLY A 50 2.41 -5.43 -8.73
C GLY A 50 3.14 -5.29 -7.39
N ALA A 51 4.02 -6.24 -7.06
CA ALA A 51 4.83 -6.19 -5.85
C ALA A 51 5.81 -5.01 -5.89
N GLY A 52 6.50 -4.80 -7.02
CA GLY A 52 7.43 -3.69 -7.21
C GLY A 52 6.76 -2.33 -7.01
N VAL A 53 5.60 -2.11 -7.64
CA VAL A 53 4.85 -0.85 -7.49
C VAL A 53 4.31 -0.69 -6.07
N GLY A 54 3.79 -1.75 -5.46
CA GLY A 54 3.31 -1.70 -4.07
C GLY A 54 4.41 -1.29 -3.09
N VAL A 55 5.61 -1.86 -3.23
CA VAL A 55 6.77 -1.50 -2.40
C VAL A 55 7.20 -0.06 -2.68
N ALA A 56 7.33 0.35 -3.94
CA ALA A 56 7.76 1.69 -4.31
C ALA A 56 6.81 2.77 -3.77
N VAL A 57 5.50 2.59 -3.95
CA VAL A 57 4.48 3.53 -3.46
C VAL A 57 4.45 3.58 -1.93
N GLY A 58 4.55 2.43 -1.27
CA GLY A 58 4.61 2.36 0.19
C GLY A 58 5.84 3.06 0.77
N LEU A 59 7.00 2.89 0.14
CA LEU A 59 8.24 3.55 0.54
C LEU A 59 8.15 5.06 0.32
N LEU A 60 7.72 5.49 -0.87
CA LEU A 60 7.61 6.91 -1.23
C LEU A 60 6.68 7.67 -0.29
N LEU A 61 5.49 7.12 -0.02
CA LEU A 61 4.54 7.76 0.88
C LEU A 61 5.03 7.75 2.33
N LYS A 62 5.75 6.71 2.76
CA LYS A 62 6.36 6.68 4.09
C LYS A 62 7.44 7.75 4.23
N VAL A 63 8.38 7.81 3.28
CA VAL A 63 9.44 8.82 3.25
C VAL A 63 8.84 10.23 3.19
N ALA A 64 7.84 10.48 2.34
CA ALA A 64 7.18 11.77 2.26
C ALA A 64 6.43 12.17 3.54
N THR A 65 5.95 11.19 4.31
CA THR A 65 5.33 11.43 5.62
C THR A 65 6.39 11.73 6.68
N ASP A 66 7.49 10.98 6.70
CA ASP A 66 8.62 11.19 7.64
C ASP A 66 9.32 12.54 7.39
N LEU A 67 9.43 13.00 6.12
CA LEU A 67 10.01 14.30 5.76
C LEU A 67 9.13 15.51 6.13
N ARG A 68 7.84 15.29 6.42
CA ARG A 68 6.86 16.34 6.73
C ARG A 68 6.67 16.55 8.24
N GLY A 69 7.16 15.61 9.07
CA GLY A 69 7.11 15.69 10.54
C GLY A 69 8.33 16.39 11.11
#